data_AF-A0A7L4R3Y6-F1
#
_entry.id   AF-A0A7L4R3Y6-F1
#
_cell.length_a   1.000
_cell.length_b   1.000
_cell.length_c   1.000
_cell.angle_alpha   90.00
_cell.angle_beta   90.00
_cell.angle_gamma   90.00
#
_symmetry.space_group_name_H-M   'P 1'
#
loop_
_entity.id
_entity.type
_entity.pdbx_description
1 polymer ?
#
loop_
_entity_poly.entity_id
_entity_poly.type
_entity_poly.pdbx_seq_one_letter_code
_entity_poly.pdbx_strand_id
1 'polypeptide(L)'
;MFFFRHSVWYRSDQARMRWFQDRPEFQIEVGFGNLAIAVPALAASLLDWGPLACGMMLLSYGIYILCGLVLHVRNAAADPAARKGAGARIGNFIFFAASLMIFAALAFSLAF
;
A
#
# COMPACT_ATOMS: atom_id res chain seq x y z
N MET A 1 -0.35 -5.51 9.19
CA MET A 1 -1.36 -4.65 8.55
C MET A 1 -1.01 -3.19 8.83
N PHE A 2 -0.94 -2.34 7.81
CA PHE A 2 -0.56 -0.92 7.94
C PHE A 2 -1.51 -0.12 8.86
N PHE A 3 -2.80 -0.51 8.92
CA PHE A 3 -3.82 0.06 9.83
C PHE A 3 -3.39 0.07 11.30
N PHE A 4 -3.11 -1.09 11.91
CA PHE A 4 -2.77 -1.13 13.34
C PHE A 4 -1.52 -0.30 13.66
N ARG A 5 -0.56 -0.25 12.73
CA ARG A 5 0.67 0.50 12.91
C ARG A 5 0.43 2.02 12.87
N HIS A 6 -0.43 2.49 11.98
CA HIS A 6 -0.69 3.91 11.77
C HIS A 6 -1.82 4.47 12.64
N SER A 7 -2.80 3.64 13.02
CA SER A 7 -3.97 4.07 13.80
C SER A 7 -3.87 3.70 15.29
N VAL A 8 -3.32 2.53 15.63
CA VAL A 8 -3.26 2.04 17.03
C VAL A 8 -1.88 2.30 17.66
N TRP A 9 -0.81 2.02 16.93
CA TRP A 9 0.58 2.21 17.40
C TRP A 9 1.27 3.44 16.81
N TYR A 10 0.50 4.49 16.51
CA TYR A 10 0.99 5.70 15.84
C TYR A 10 2.21 6.32 16.55
N ARG A 11 2.23 6.37 17.89
CA ARG A 11 3.37 6.89 18.68
C ARG A 11 4.68 6.13 18.45
N SER A 12 4.61 4.80 18.37
CA SER A 12 5.77 3.95 18.09
C SER A 12 6.26 4.14 16.65
N ASP A 13 5.33 4.32 15.73
CA ASP A 13 5.64 4.54 14.32
C ASP A 13 6.24 5.94 14.06
N GLN A 14 5.77 6.97 14.77
CA GLN A 14 6.39 8.30 14.80
C GLN A 14 7.84 8.24 15.29
N ALA A 15 8.10 7.50 16.38
CA ALA A 15 9.46 7.33 16.91
C ALA A 15 10.40 6.64 15.91
N ARG A 16 9.92 5.63 15.18
CA ARG A 16 10.69 4.96 14.11
C ARG A 16 11.02 5.91 12.97
N MET A 17 10.02 6.69 12.52
CA MET A 17 10.20 7.61 11.40
C MET A 17 10.93 8.91 11.80
N ARG A 18 11.23 9.08 13.10
CA ARG A 18 11.70 10.34 13.69
C ARG A 18 10.79 11.51 13.31
N TRP A 19 9.50 11.22 13.12
CA TRP A 19 8.49 12.18 12.68
C TRP A 19 7.45 12.32 13.78
N PHE A 20 7.78 13.15 14.77
CA PHE A 20 6.89 13.48 15.87
C PHE A 20 5.89 14.54 15.42
N GLN A 21 4.61 14.27 15.64
CA GLN A 21 3.51 15.19 15.35
C GLN A 21 2.66 15.32 16.60
N ASP A 22 2.35 16.57 16.99
CA ASP A 22 1.48 16.85 18.13
C ASP A 22 0.06 16.34 17.91
N ARG A 23 -0.39 16.32 16.63
CA ARG A 23 -1.67 15.76 16.21
C ARG A 23 -1.45 14.59 15.23
N PRO A 24 -1.82 13.35 15.60
CA PRO A 24 -1.60 12.17 14.76
C PRO A 24 -2.70 11.93 13.72
N GLU A 25 -3.60 12.89 13.51
CA GLU A 25 -4.81 12.77 12.66
C GLU A 25 -4.48 12.23 11.27
N PHE A 26 -3.49 12.82 10.58
CA PHE A 26 -3.06 12.38 9.25
C PHE A 26 -2.59 10.92 9.21
N GLN A 27 -1.85 10.47 10.24
CA GLN A 27 -1.35 9.10 10.29
C GLN A 27 -2.51 8.12 10.50
N ILE A 28 -3.46 8.49 11.37
CA ILE A 28 -4.67 7.70 11.62
C ILE A 28 -5.54 7.60 10.35
N GLU A 29 -5.72 8.70 9.62
CA GLU A 29 -6.45 8.76 8.34
C GLU A 29 -5.83 7.84 7.28
N VAL A 30 -4.50 7.83 7.14
CA VAL A 30 -3.80 6.89 6.25
C VAL A 30 -4.05 5.44 6.67
N GLY A 31 -4.12 5.17 7.97
CA GLY A 31 -4.51 3.86 8.49
C GLY A 31 -5.93 3.48 8.09
N PHE A 32 -6.89 4.40 8.20
CA PHE A 32 -8.28 4.17 7.76
C PHE A 32 -8.39 3.95 6.25
N GLY A 33 -7.64 4.69 5.43
CA GLY A 33 -7.57 4.45 3.99
C GLY A 33 -7.11 3.04 3.64
N ASN A 34 -6.07 2.54 4.32
CA ASN A 34 -5.62 1.15 4.14
C ASN A 34 -6.68 0.13 4.58
N LEU A 35 -7.41 0.41 5.66
CA LEU A 35 -8.49 -0.46 6.12
C LEU A 35 -9.66 -0.49 5.13
N ALA A 36 -10.02 0.67 4.57
CA ALA A 36 -11.08 0.82 3.58
C ALA A 36 -10.79 0.09 2.25
N ILE A 37 -9.52 -0.14 1.91
CA ILE A 37 -9.15 -1.00 0.77
C ILE A 37 -9.13 -2.48 1.18
N ALA A 38 -8.58 -2.80 2.36
CA ALA A 38 -8.40 -4.18 2.79
C ALA A 38 -9.72 -4.90 3.11
N VAL A 39 -10.67 -4.23 3.76
CA VAL A 39 -11.95 -4.84 4.17
C VAL A 39 -12.79 -5.28 2.96
N PRO A 40 -13.04 -4.43 1.94
CA PRO A 40 -13.75 -4.85 0.74
C PRO A 40 -13.00 -5.91 -0.07
N ALA A 41 -11.67 -5.86 -0.11
CA ALA A 41 -10.87 -6.90 -0.78
C ALA A 41 -11.04 -8.28 -0.12
N LEU A 42 -11.03 -8.32 1.22
CA LEU A 42 -11.32 -9.54 1.97
C LEU A 42 -12.76 -10.00 1.78
N ALA A 43 -13.72 -9.09 1.82
CA ALA A 43 -15.13 -9.41 1.59
C ALA A 43 -15.37 -9.99 0.19
N ALA A 44 -14.81 -9.36 -0.85
CA ALA A 44 -14.90 -9.83 -2.24
C ALA A 44 -14.34 -11.25 -2.40
N SER A 45 -13.23 -11.56 -1.73
CA SER A 45 -12.61 -12.89 -1.76
C SER A 45 -13.37 -13.93 -0.94
N LEU A 46 -13.91 -13.58 0.23
CA LEU A 46 -14.58 -14.53 1.12
C LEU A 46 -16.03 -14.81 0.73
N LEU A 47 -16.69 -13.84 0.10
CA LEU A 47 -18.09 -13.91 -0.32
C LEU A 47 -18.26 -14.22 -1.80
N ASP A 48 -17.16 -14.55 -2.49
CA ASP A 48 -17.13 -14.91 -3.90
C ASP A 48 -17.85 -13.91 -4.83
N TRP A 49 -17.48 -12.63 -4.74
CA TRP A 49 -18.07 -11.56 -5.58
C TRP A 49 -17.64 -11.63 -7.06
N GLY A 50 -16.94 -12.70 -7.44
CA GLY A 50 -16.50 -12.99 -8.79
C GLY A 50 -15.19 -12.31 -9.19
N PRO A 51 -14.63 -12.72 -10.36
CA PRO A 51 -13.31 -12.28 -10.80
C PRO A 51 -13.20 -10.77 -11.04
N LEU A 52 -14.28 -10.13 -11.53
CA LEU A 52 -14.30 -8.69 -11.78
C LEU A 52 -14.09 -7.88 -10.50
N ALA A 53 -14.82 -8.23 -9.43
CA ALA A 53 -14.71 -7.55 -8.14
C ALA A 53 -13.31 -7.73 -7.55
N CYS A 54 -12.78 -8.95 -7.56
CA CYS A 54 -11.42 -9.24 -7.11
C CYS A 54 -10.36 -8.48 -7.94
N GLY A 55 -10.53 -8.41 -9.27
CA GLY A 55 -9.64 -7.68 -10.17
C GLY A 55 -9.63 -6.18 -9.87
N MET A 56 -10.79 -5.57 -9.62
CA MET A 56 -10.89 -4.16 -9.22
C MET A 56 -10.18 -3.88 -7.88
N MET A 57 -10.34 -4.75 -6.88
CA MET A 57 -9.66 -4.60 -5.58
C MET A 57 -8.14 -4.71 -5.70
N LEU A 58 -7.66 -5.69 -6.48
CA LEU A 58 -6.24 -5.86 -6.77
C LEU A 58 -5.66 -4.67 -7.52
N LEU A 59 -6.39 -4.15 -8.52
CA LEU A 59 -6.00 -2.96 -9.28
C LEU A 59 -5.91 -1.73 -8.36
N SER A 60 -6.93 -1.48 -7.52
CA SER A 60 -6.92 -0.36 -6.57
C SER A 60 -5.72 -0.42 -5.64
N TYR A 61 -5.41 -1.60 -5.09
CA TYR A 61 -4.25 -1.75 -4.22
C TYR A 61 -2.92 -1.67 -4.98
N GLY A 62 -2.86 -2.19 -6.21
CA GLY A 62 -1.70 -2.06 -7.10
C GLY A 62 -1.35 -0.61 -7.40
N ILE A 63 -2.36 0.22 -7.75
CA ILE A 63 -2.20 1.67 -7.94
C ILE A 63 -1.67 2.34 -6.68
N TYR A 64 -2.22 1.99 -5.51
CA TYR A 64 -1.76 2.54 -4.24
C TYR A 64 -0.27 2.23 -3.98
N ILE A 65 0.19 0.99 -4.25
CA ILE A 65 1.60 0.63 -4.14
C ILE A 65 2.45 1.38 -5.18
N LEU A 66 1.97 1.56 -6.41
CA LEU A 66 2.67 2.36 -7.43
C LEU A 66 2.88 3.81 -6.99
N CYS A 67 1.90 4.44 -6.35
CA CYS A 67 2.07 5.77 -5.77
C CYS A 67 3.20 5.79 -4.71
N GLY A 68 3.26 4.77 -3.85
CA GLY A 68 4.34 4.62 -2.87
C GLY A 68 5.71 4.37 -3.51
N LEU A 69 5.77 3.63 -4.62
CA LEU A 69 6.98 3.43 -5.41
C LEU A 69 7.51 4.77 -5.95
N VAL A 70 6.64 5.60 -6.52
CA VAL A 70 7.00 6.94 -7.01
C VAL A 70 7.59 7.79 -5.89
N LEU A 71 7.01 7.75 -4.69
CA LEU A 71 7.55 8.46 -3.52
C LEU A 71 8.94 7.95 -3.12
N HIS A 72 9.16 6.63 -3.13
CA HIS A 72 10.46 6.06 -2.80
C HIS A 72 11.54 6.40 -3.83
N VAL A 73 11.21 6.36 -5.12
CA VAL A 73 12.12 6.78 -6.19
C VAL A 73 12.45 8.27 -6.07
N ARG A 74 11.43 9.12 -5.90
CA ARG A 74 11.61 10.57 -5.72
C ARG A 74 12.48 10.89 -4.51
N ASN A 75 12.25 10.24 -3.37
CA ASN A 75 13.01 10.49 -2.14
C ASN A 75 14.47 10.02 -2.28
N ALA A 76 14.71 8.87 -2.93
CA ALA A 76 16.07 8.41 -3.20
C ALA A 76 16.82 9.32 -4.19
N ALA A 77 16.12 9.95 -5.14
CA ALA A 77 16.72 10.92 -6.04
C ALA A 77 17.11 12.20 -5.30
N ALA A 78 16.23 12.71 -4.45
CA ALA A 78 16.37 14.01 -3.76
C ALA A 78 17.32 13.99 -2.56
N ASP A 79 17.39 12.89 -1.79
CA ASP A 79 18.16 12.83 -0.54
C ASP A 79 19.23 11.70 -0.56
N PRO A 80 20.53 12.04 -0.53
CA PRO A 80 21.61 11.05 -0.43
C PRO A 80 21.49 10.12 0.80
N ALA A 81 20.97 10.61 1.93
CA ALA A 81 20.76 9.78 3.12
C ALA A 81 19.65 8.75 2.91
N ALA A 82 18.63 9.09 2.10
CA ALA A 82 17.55 8.19 1.72
C ALA A 82 17.96 7.10 0.71
N ARG A 83 19.12 7.22 0.05
CA ARG A 83 19.64 6.22 -0.91
C ARG A 83 20.09 4.94 -0.24
N LYS A 84 20.51 4.98 1.03
CA LYS A 84 20.94 3.79 1.76
C LYS A 84 19.77 2.82 1.93
N GLY A 85 19.85 1.67 1.26
CA GLY A 85 18.77 0.67 1.24
C GLY A 85 17.58 1.00 0.32
N ALA A 86 17.68 2.05 -0.51
CA ALA A 86 16.63 2.40 -1.46
C ALA A 86 16.40 1.31 -2.51
N GLY A 87 17.47 0.66 -3.00
CA GLY A 87 17.37 -0.40 -4.01
C GLY A 87 16.48 -1.56 -3.57
N ALA A 88 16.68 -2.10 -2.37
CA ALA A 88 15.84 -3.17 -1.82
C ALA A 88 14.39 -2.71 -1.61
N ARG A 89 14.19 -1.45 -1.15
CA ARG A 89 12.85 -0.89 -0.93
C ARG A 89 12.08 -0.71 -2.25
N ILE A 90 12.72 -0.10 -3.24
CA ILE A 90 12.19 0.09 -4.59
C ILE A 90 11.91 -1.26 -5.24
N GLY A 91 12.85 -2.21 -5.14
CA GLY A 91 12.67 -3.57 -5.65
C GLY A 91 11.46 -4.29 -5.05
N ASN A 92 11.28 -4.21 -3.73
CA ASN A 92 10.09 -4.78 -3.08
C ASN A 92 8.79 -4.12 -3.57
N PHE A 93 8.78 -2.79 -3.70
CA PHE A 93 7.60 -2.08 -4.22
C PHE A 93 7.28 -2.45 -5.67
N ILE A 94 8.30 -2.57 -6.53
CA ILE A 94 8.14 -3.03 -7.92
C ILE A 94 7.57 -4.44 -7.94
N PHE A 95 8.14 -5.36 -7.15
CA PHE A 95 7.68 -6.74 -7.09
C PHE A 95 6.21 -6.82 -6.68
N PHE A 96 5.83 -6.19 -5.56
CA PHE A 96 4.44 -6.21 -5.09
C PHE A 96 3.48 -5.52 -6.06
N ALA A 97 3.85 -4.36 -6.62
CA ALA A 97 3.02 -3.68 -7.62
C ALA A 97 2.82 -4.57 -8.85
N ALA A 98 3.89 -5.14 -9.41
CA ALA A 98 3.83 -6.01 -10.57
C ALA A 98 2.95 -7.24 -10.30
N SER A 99 3.10 -7.91 -9.14
CA SER A 99 2.26 -9.04 -8.76
C SER A 99 0.78 -8.67 -8.72
N LEU A 100 0.42 -7.56 -8.06
CA LEU A 100 -0.97 -7.11 -7.97
C LEU A 100 -1.55 -6.76 -9.34
N MET A 101 -0.78 -6.11 -10.21
CA MET A 101 -1.20 -5.76 -11.56
C MET A 101 -1.39 -7.00 -12.44
N ILE A 102 -0.51 -7.99 -12.32
CA ILE A 102 -0.63 -9.28 -13.03
C ILE A 102 -1.89 -10.01 -12.57
N PHE A 103 -2.11 -10.14 -11.27
CA PHE A 103 -3.31 -10.80 -10.76
C PHE A 103 -4.59 -10.05 -11.10
N ALA A 104 -4.57 -8.72 -11.11
CA ALA A 104 -5.70 -7.93 -11.59
C ALA A 104 -6.00 -8.21 -13.07
N ALA A 105 -4.98 -8.24 -13.93
CA ALA A 105 -5.13 -8.56 -15.34
C ALA A 105 -5.68 -9.98 -15.56
N LEU A 106 -5.18 -10.97 -14.80
CA LEU A 106 -5.68 -12.34 -14.83
C LEU A 106 -7.15 -12.41 -14.38
N ALA A 107 -7.51 -11.71 -13.30
CA ALA A 107 -8.88 -11.66 -12.82
C ALA A 107 -9.83 -11.03 -13.85
N PHE A 108 -9.38 -9.99 -14.56
CA PHE A 108 -10.15 -9.43 -15.67
C PHE A 108 -10.27 -10.40 -16.85
N SER A 109 -9.23 -11.15 -17.19
CA SER A 109 -9.32 -12.17 -18.26
C SER A 109 -10.23 -13.35 -17.94
N LEU A 110 -10.56 -13.56 -16.67
CA LEU A 110 -11.51 -14.59 -16.23
C LEU A 110 -12.94 -14.04 -16.10
N ALA A 111 -13.10 -12.71 -16.13
CA ALA A 111 -14.40 -12.05 -16.03
C ALA A 111 -15.09 -11.86 -17.38
N PHE A 112 -14.33 -11.95 -18.49
CA PHE A 112 -14.78 -11.79 -19.87
C PHE A 112 -14.44 -13.04 -20.68
#